data_AF-A0A830HE54-F1
#
_entry.id   AF-A0A830HE54-F1
#
_cell.length_a   1.000
_cell.length_b   1.000
_cell.length_c   1.000
_cell.angle_alpha   90.00
_cell.angle_beta   90.00
_cell.angle_gamma   90.00
#
_symmetry.space_group_name_H-M   'P 1'
#
loop_
_entity.id
_entity.type
_entity.pdbx_description
1 polymer ?
#
loop_
_entity_poly.entity_id
_entity_poly.type
_entity_poly.pdbx_seq_one_letter_code
_entity_poly.pdbx_strand_id
1 'polypeptide(L)'
;MSSSPAGDSGAHDDTHAYAAHEGAHGAHDDANEVVSGANEVISIALGSCSKTHRHQPAWDMLLRSRWKPHAFAWMGDIVYTDVKSKYGGEKRIRDEYAWQSSHDAYRRFVQEVGTVVGTWDDHDFWGNNAAGTEVPAEEVAVAHDAHVRFIGDPPSSVRWKRKGVYNARYLAYLRGDERRVVDLGDGEDGSVSSKVSNARVVQLLLMDTRTFLHRERHDPLGDEQWAWLERHLAEPADVRIVVSSIQVLSNTRRLVYPFPVETWAKWPKSRSRLLSLVGNSTGAAVLMSGDVHMAEIAALPPRCVPEMRGRVTVDFTSSGMTHTLREMLDRKLLFGIPPLKFLHRTLFPAHGGGVLHAFFPRHFGKKPRFDMRNVAHLSIDFTNDELVATSLSLEPEDSTDPAAITWKSSLRALTANNEVAAQHTATLPAHSDAHAPCFEDELSFLLRSQMHIIFFFYVCALLLSPVVTAWSIRRWWSRRGARRRTGKRE
;
A
#
# COMPACT_ATOMS: atom_id res chain seq x y z
N MET A 1 25.61 -56.84 42.37
CA MET A 1 24.43 -57.18 41.53
C MET A 1 24.74 -56.65 40.13
N SER A 2 25.60 -57.32 39.36
CA SER A 2 25.28 -58.35 38.32
C SER A 2 24.14 -57.87 37.40
N SER A 3 24.29 -57.71 36.08
CA SER A 3 25.01 -58.59 35.14
C SER A 3 25.14 -57.94 33.74
N SER A 4 26.30 -58.09 33.10
CA SER A 4 26.47 -58.22 31.62
C SER A 4 26.21 -59.69 31.19
N PRO A 5 26.17 -60.10 29.90
CA PRO A 5 27.29 -60.08 28.91
C PRO A 5 26.89 -59.60 27.48
N ALA A 6 27.76 -59.02 26.63
CA ALA A 6 28.79 -59.59 25.71
C ALA A 6 28.20 -60.48 24.58
N GLY A 7 28.62 -60.49 23.31
CA GLY A 7 29.67 -59.86 22.47
C GLY A 7 29.17 -59.93 21.00
N ASP A 8 29.91 -59.89 19.88
CA ASP A 8 31.32 -59.86 19.48
C ASP A 8 31.30 -59.71 17.92
N SER A 9 31.96 -58.71 17.32
CA SER A 9 33.14 -58.75 16.40
C SER A 9 33.03 -59.37 14.98
N GLY A 10 33.83 -58.79 14.05
CA GLY A 10 34.21 -59.31 12.72
C GLY A 10 33.61 -58.53 11.53
N ALA A 11 34.24 -57.59 10.82
CA ALA A 11 35.55 -57.49 10.14
C ALA A 11 35.63 -58.18 8.75
N HIS A 12 35.81 -57.31 7.74
CA HIS A 12 36.57 -57.43 6.49
C HIS A 12 36.13 -58.28 5.27
N ASP A 13 36.34 -57.62 4.11
CA ASP A 13 36.87 -58.10 2.82
C ASP A 13 35.96 -58.33 1.59
N ASP A 14 36.17 -57.41 0.63
CA ASP A 14 36.72 -57.63 -0.70
C ASP A 14 35.90 -58.20 -1.88
N THR A 15 35.82 -57.32 -2.90
CA THR A 15 36.24 -57.51 -4.31
C THR A 15 35.28 -57.95 -5.43
N HIS A 16 35.47 -57.22 -6.56
CA HIS A 16 35.28 -57.55 -7.99
C HIS A 16 33.85 -57.79 -8.53
N ALA A 17 33.27 -56.82 -9.26
CA ALA A 17 33.46 -56.53 -10.70
C ALA A 17 32.72 -57.50 -11.65
N TYR A 18 31.77 -57.00 -12.45
CA TYR A 18 31.68 -57.20 -13.91
C TYR A 18 30.59 -56.30 -14.51
N ALA A 19 30.97 -55.59 -15.57
CA ALA A 19 30.10 -54.76 -16.39
C ALA A 19 29.39 -55.59 -17.47
N ALA A 20 28.17 -55.20 -17.83
CA ALA A 20 27.61 -55.43 -19.17
C ALA A 20 26.67 -54.28 -19.53
N HIS A 21 27.06 -53.54 -20.56
CA HIS A 21 26.24 -52.59 -21.31
C HIS A 21 25.14 -53.33 -22.07
N GLU A 22 23.94 -52.76 -22.13
CA GLU A 22 23.19 -52.54 -23.37
C GLU A 22 22.03 -51.57 -23.09
N GLY A 23 21.94 -50.51 -23.89
CA GLY A 23 21.02 -49.39 -23.68
C GLY A 23 19.73 -49.48 -24.51
N ALA A 24 18.75 -48.66 -24.14
CA ALA A 24 17.80 -48.05 -25.07
C ALA A 24 17.00 -46.93 -24.37
N HIS A 25 17.30 -45.70 -24.76
CA HIS A 25 16.42 -44.55 -24.97
C HIS A 25 15.18 -44.33 -24.09
N GLY A 26 15.20 -43.21 -23.35
CA GLY A 26 14.00 -42.59 -22.78
C GLY A 26 14.28 -41.27 -22.08
N ALA A 27 14.32 -40.19 -22.86
CA ALA A 27 13.94 -38.80 -22.52
C ALA A 27 14.43 -38.16 -21.19
N HIS A 28 15.34 -37.19 -21.35
CA HIS A 28 15.44 -35.95 -20.58
C HIS A 28 15.17 -36.01 -19.06
N ASP A 29 16.15 -36.50 -18.32
CA ASP A 29 16.37 -36.05 -16.95
C ASP A 29 17.22 -34.77 -17.01
N ASP A 30 16.58 -33.62 -16.81
CA ASP A 30 17.26 -32.38 -16.50
C ASP A 30 18.03 -32.59 -15.20
N ALA A 31 19.34 -32.70 -15.35
CA ALA A 31 20.29 -32.72 -14.28
C ALA A 31 20.03 -31.53 -13.35
N ASN A 32 20.01 -31.84 -12.05
CA ASN A 32 20.26 -30.91 -10.97
C ASN A 32 21.42 -29.96 -11.33
N GLU A 33 21.09 -28.77 -11.81
CA GLU A 33 21.99 -27.63 -11.76
C GLU A 33 21.56 -26.76 -10.58
N VAL A 34 22.24 -26.99 -9.46
CA VAL A 34 22.21 -26.09 -8.31
C VAL A 34 22.88 -24.80 -8.73
N VAL A 35 22.12 -23.84 -9.26
CA VAL A 35 22.56 -22.45 -9.36
C VAL A 35 22.32 -21.80 -8.01
N SER A 36 23.18 -22.13 -7.04
CA SER A 36 23.28 -21.35 -5.80
C SER A 36 24.07 -20.06 -6.08
N GLY A 37 23.33 -18.97 -6.30
CA GLY A 37 23.78 -17.58 -6.10
C GLY A 37 23.73 -16.68 -7.34
N ALA A 38 22.77 -15.73 -7.45
CA ALA A 38 22.83 -14.71 -8.53
C ALA A 38 21.91 -13.47 -8.45
N ASN A 39 20.79 -13.47 -7.69
CA ASN A 39 19.81 -12.39 -7.80
C ASN A 39 20.08 -11.26 -6.79
N GLU A 40 20.40 -10.08 -7.31
CA GLU A 40 20.62 -8.86 -6.54
C GLU A 40 19.30 -8.16 -6.21
N VAL A 41 18.56 -8.75 -5.27
CA VAL A 41 17.18 -8.33 -4.98
C VAL A 41 17.09 -7.64 -3.62
N ILE A 42 16.43 -6.48 -3.60
CA ILE A 42 15.96 -5.84 -2.37
C ILE A 42 14.44 -5.83 -2.38
N SER A 43 13.87 -6.62 -1.47
CA SER A 43 12.43 -6.72 -1.20
C SER A 43 12.01 -5.91 0.01
N ILE A 44 10.92 -5.15 -0.09
CA ILE A 44 10.36 -4.30 0.97
C ILE A 44 8.84 -4.48 1.00
N ALA A 45 8.27 -4.62 2.19
CA ALA A 45 6.81 -4.63 2.38
C ALA A 45 6.34 -3.28 2.97
N LEU A 46 5.18 -2.79 2.53
CA LEU A 46 4.65 -1.50 2.96
C LEU A 46 3.14 -1.59 3.18
N GLY A 47 2.62 -0.91 4.21
CA GLY A 47 1.19 -0.91 4.51
C GLY A 47 0.73 0.22 5.42
N SER A 48 -0.59 0.47 5.39
CA SER A 48 -1.28 1.45 6.24
C SER A 48 -2.69 0.97 6.63
N CYS A 49 -3.28 1.67 7.61
CA CYS A 49 -4.64 1.47 8.09
C CYS A 49 -4.84 0.11 8.78
N SER A 50 -4.10 -0.05 9.89
CA SER A 50 -4.08 -1.25 10.72
C SER A 50 -4.77 -1.02 12.07
N LYS A 51 -6.08 -1.23 12.13
CA LYS A 51 -6.81 -1.18 13.40
C LYS A 51 -6.32 -2.27 14.35
N THR A 52 -5.72 -1.84 15.46
CA THR A 52 -5.12 -2.67 16.52
C THR A 52 -6.10 -3.67 17.13
N HIS A 53 -7.38 -3.35 17.18
CA HIS A 53 -8.43 -4.19 17.77
C HIS A 53 -9.14 -5.08 16.75
N ARG A 54 -8.62 -5.18 15.52
CA ARG A 54 -9.11 -6.09 14.48
C ARG A 54 -8.11 -7.22 14.23
N HIS A 55 -8.62 -8.33 13.70
CA HIS A 55 -7.75 -9.39 13.18
C HIS A 55 -6.83 -8.83 12.09
N GLN A 56 -5.51 -9.13 12.19
CA GLN A 56 -4.46 -8.60 11.31
C GLN A 56 -3.80 -9.72 10.47
N PRO A 57 -4.52 -10.29 9.48
CA PRO A 57 -4.01 -11.45 8.72
C PRO A 57 -2.80 -11.13 7.85
N ALA A 58 -2.50 -9.84 7.62
CA ALA A 58 -1.37 -9.39 6.82
C ALA A 58 -0.03 -9.91 7.35
N TRP A 59 0.16 -9.97 8.67
CA TRP A 59 1.43 -10.39 9.28
C TRP A 59 1.75 -11.85 9.01
N ASP A 60 0.78 -12.74 9.25
CA ASP A 60 0.94 -14.16 8.97
C ASP A 60 1.11 -14.43 7.47
N MET A 61 0.45 -13.64 6.62
CA MET A 61 0.68 -13.71 5.18
C MET A 61 2.11 -13.30 4.82
N LEU A 62 2.62 -12.19 5.35
CA LEU A 62 3.99 -11.73 5.10
C LEU A 62 5.04 -12.75 5.57
N LEU A 63 4.85 -13.31 6.77
CA LEU A 63 5.70 -14.37 7.32
C LEU A 63 5.75 -15.61 6.41
N ARG A 64 4.61 -16.01 5.85
CA ARG A 64 4.51 -17.15 4.91
C ARG A 64 4.87 -16.80 3.47
N SER A 65 5.01 -15.52 3.15
CA SER A 65 5.20 -15.08 1.77
C SER A 65 6.55 -15.54 1.23
N ARG A 66 6.59 -15.93 -0.05
CA ARG A 66 7.84 -16.22 -0.76
C ARG A 66 8.75 -15.00 -0.92
N TRP A 67 8.18 -13.81 -0.71
CA TRP A 67 8.82 -12.53 -0.98
C TRP A 67 9.86 -12.13 0.07
N LYS A 68 9.75 -12.67 1.30
CA LYS A 68 10.72 -12.51 2.41
C LYS A 68 11.34 -11.10 2.46
N PRO A 69 10.55 -10.06 2.84
CA PRO A 69 11.01 -8.68 2.80
C PRO A 69 12.22 -8.46 3.72
N HIS A 70 13.14 -7.59 3.31
CA HIS A 70 14.30 -7.15 4.11
C HIS A 70 13.98 -5.95 4.99
N ALA A 71 12.90 -5.23 4.69
CA ALA A 71 12.39 -4.12 5.49
C ALA A 71 10.87 -4.03 5.41
N PHE A 72 10.27 -3.45 6.44
CA PHE A 72 8.87 -3.06 6.45
C PHE A 72 8.72 -1.55 6.70
N ALA A 73 7.86 -0.91 5.93
CA ALA A 73 7.53 0.50 6.11
C ALA A 73 6.04 0.69 6.43
N TRP A 74 5.78 1.24 7.62
CA TRP A 74 4.49 1.82 7.95
C TRP A 74 4.29 3.12 7.19
N MET A 75 3.20 3.22 6.43
CA MET A 75 2.88 4.43 5.66
C MET A 75 1.93 5.38 6.40
N GLY A 76 1.47 5.00 7.60
CA GLY A 76 0.50 5.76 8.38
C GLY A 76 -0.69 4.90 8.82
N ASP A 77 -1.55 5.47 9.66
CA ASP A 77 -2.61 4.76 10.39
C ASP A 77 -2.12 3.43 10.99
N ILE A 78 -0.99 3.50 11.68
CA ILE A 78 -0.43 2.37 12.43
C ILE A 78 -1.40 2.02 13.56
N VAL A 79 -1.94 3.05 14.20
CA VAL A 79 -2.90 2.96 15.30
C VAL A 79 -4.06 3.96 15.13
N TYR A 80 -5.17 3.70 15.82
CA TYR A 80 -6.38 4.54 15.74
C TYR A 80 -6.71 5.21 17.08
N THR A 81 -6.10 6.38 17.31
CA THR A 81 -6.15 7.05 18.62
C THR A 81 -7.33 7.99 18.80
N ASP A 82 -8.03 8.37 17.73
CA ASP A 82 -9.19 9.28 17.63
C ASP A 82 -9.68 9.81 18.99
N VAL A 83 -9.05 10.87 19.50
CA VAL A 83 -9.27 11.33 20.88
C VAL A 83 -10.58 12.11 21.09
N LYS A 84 -11.46 12.19 20.10
CA LYS A 84 -12.78 12.86 20.20
C LYS A 84 -13.78 12.19 21.16
N SER A 85 -13.40 11.11 21.86
CA SER A 85 -14.23 10.50 22.89
C SER A 85 -13.81 10.96 24.29
N LYS A 86 -14.75 10.97 25.25
CA LYS A 86 -14.52 11.18 26.69
C LYS A 86 -13.49 10.23 27.35
N TYR A 87 -12.89 9.33 26.58
CA TYR A 87 -11.84 8.37 26.94
C TYR A 87 -10.53 8.56 26.14
N GLY A 88 -10.42 9.65 25.37
CA GLY A 88 -9.21 10.03 24.63
C GLY A 88 -8.21 10.80 25.50
N GLY A 89 -6.91 10.65 25.20
CA GLY A 89 -5.80 11.29 25.90
C GLY A 89 -4.52 10.46 25.80
N GLU A 90 -3.46 10.91 26.47
CA GLU A 90 -2.12 10.28 26.43
C GLU A 90 -2.14 8.77 26.63
N LYS A 91 -2.91 8.30 27.61
CA LYS A 91 -3.04 6.87 27.92
C LYS A 91 -3.50 6.07 26.70
N ARG A 92 -4.51 6.56 25.97
CA ARG A 92 -5.05 5.84 24.81
C ARG A 92 -4.02 5.75 23.69
N ILE A 93 -3.29 6.83 23.42
CA ILE A 93 -2.23 6.83 22.40
C ILE A 93 -1.20 5.73 22.73
N ARG A 94 -0.72 5.70 23.97
CA ARG A 94 0.25 4.70 24.43
C ARG A 94 -0.32 3.27 24.41
N ASP A 95 -1.57 3.08 24.85
CA ASP A 95 -2.24 1.78 24.85
C ASP A 95 -2.41 1.22 23.44
N GLU A 96 -2.78 2.05 22.46
CA GLU A 96 -2.98 1.61 21.07
C GLU A 96 -1.67 1.12 20.45
N TYR A 97 -0.55 1.84 20.64
CA TYR A 97 0.77 1.37 20.19
C TYR A 97 1.24 0.11 20.92
N ALA A 98 0.96 0.01 22.23
CA ALA A 98 1.24 -1.19 23.01
C ALA A 98 0.41 -2.38 22.50
N TRP A 99 -0.86 -2.18 22.15
CA TRP A 99 -1.71 -3.21 21.55
C TRP A 99 -1.22 -3.63 20.17
N GLN A 100 -0.84 -2.69 19.31
CA GLN A 100 -0.23 -3.04 18.02
C GLN A 100 0.99 -3.95 18.23
N SER A 101 1.86 -3.59 19.17
CA SER A 101 3.05 -4.36 19.55
C SER A 101 2.75 -5.70 20.23
N SER A 102 1.54 -5.88 20.77
CA SER A 102 1.15 -7.12 21.46
C SER A 102 0.74 -8.25 20.52
N HIS A 103 0.50 -7.96 19.23
CA HIS A 103 0.15 -8.98 18.24
C HIS A 103 1.33 -9.92 18.00
N ASP A 104 1.17 -11.21 18.31
CA ASP A 104 2.23 -12.21 18.17
C ASP A 104 2.75 -12.34 16.73
N ALA A 105 1.87 -12.27 15.74
CA ALA A 105 2.28 -12.30 14.33
C ALA A 105 3.08 -11.06 13.94
N TYR A 106 2.70 -9.87 14.43
CA TYR A 106 3.47 -8.64 14.20
C TYR A 106 4.85 -8.74 14.86
N ARG A 107 4.93 -9.14 16.13
CA ARG A 107 6.23 -9.29 16.83
C ARG A 107 7.17 -10.25 16.12
N ARG A 108 6.67 -11.42 15.70
CA ARG A 108 7.46 -12.39 14.92
C ARG A 108 7.93 -11.78 13.60
N PHE A 109 7.05 -11.07 12.90
CA PHE A 109 7.40 -10.41 11.65
C PHE A 109 8.48 -9.33 11.83
N VAL A 110 8.36 -8.47 12.84
CA VAL A 110 9.36 -7.45 13.16
C VAL A 110 10.72 -8.09 13.48
N GLN A 111 10.73 -9.21 14.20
CA GLN A 111 11.95 -9.98 14.49
C GLN A 111 12.56 -10.61 13.23
N GLU A 112 11.74 -11.12 12.31
CA GLU A 112 12.22 -11.74 11.06
C GLU A 112 12.77 -10.70 10.07
N VAL A 113 12.11 -9.56 9.92
CA VAL A 113 12.51 -8.51 8.98
C VAL A 113 13.71 -7.69 9.49
N GLY A 114 13.83 -7.49 10.80
CA GLY A 114 14.91 -6.76 11.45
C GLY A 114 14.93 -5.24 11.21
N THR A 115 14.35 -4.76 10.10
CA THR A 115 14.26 -3.34 9.75
C THR A 115 12.81 -2.90 9.63
N VAL A 116 12.37 -2.05 10.55
CA VAL A 116 11.05 -1.41 10.51
C VAL A 116 11.21 0.10 10.53
N VAL A 117 10.56 0.76 9.59
CA VAL A 117 10.47 2.22 9.54
C VAL A 117 9.01 2.64 9.42
N GLY A 118 8.74 3.91 9.67
CA GLY A 118 7.36 4.39 9.63
C GLY A 118 7.24 5.89 9.64
N THR A 119 6.17 6.36 9.02
CA THR A 119 5.57 7.67 9.27
C THR A 119 4.16 7.47 9.82
N TRP A 120 3.53 8.55 10.26
CA TRP A 120 2.17 8.55 10.76
C TRP A 120 1.17 9.10 9.74
N ASP A 121 -0.12 8.86 10.01
CA ASP A 121 -1.20 9.62 9.42
C ASP A 121 -2.10 10.27 10.48
N ASP A 122 -3.30 10.72 10.12
CA ASP A 122 -4.17 11.48 11.02
C ASP A 122 -4.58 10.71 12.27
N HIS A 123 -4.83 9.39 12.17
CA HIS A 123 -5.27 8.58 13.30
C HIS A 123 -4.17 8.24 14.32
N ASP A 124 -2.92 8.20 13.87
CA ASP A 124 -1.73 8.14 14.73
C ASP A 124 -1.48 9.49 15.41
N PHE A 125 -1.64 10.57 14.63
CA PHE A 125 -1.33 11.93 15.05
C PHE A 125 -2.29 12.43 16.13
N TRP A 126 -3.60 12.29 15.89
CA TRP A 126 -4.63 12.76 16.81
C TRP A 126 -6.04 12.24 16.50
N GLY A 127 -6.40 12.25 15.23
CA GLY A 127 -7.68 11.74 14.74
C GLY A 127 -8.05 12.30 13.38
N ASN A 128 -9.14 11.77 12.82
CA ASN A 128 -9.53 11.98 11.42
C ASN A 128 -9.37 13.44 10.90
N ASN A 129 -8.57 13.60 9.86
CA ASN A 129 -8.17 14.83 9.16
C ASN A 129 -7.55 15.91 10.06
N ALA A 130 -6.83 15.49 11.10
CA ALA A 130 -6.09 16.41 11.97
C ALA A 130 -5.00 17.15 11.19
N ALA A 131 -4.88 18.44 11.49
CA ALA A 131 -3.82 19.31 11.01
C ALA A 131 -2.97 19.74 12.20
N GLY A 132 -1.64 19.70 12.07
CA GLY A 132 -0.73 19.85 13.20
C GLY A 132 -0.88 21.15 13.98
N THR A 133 -1.36 22.22 13.35
CA THR A 133 -1.55 23.52 14.01
C THR A 133 -2.84 23.64 14.81
N GLU A 134 -3.73 22.66 14.72
CA GLU A 134 -5.02 22.63 15.44
C GLU A 134 -5.00 21.71 16.67
N VAL A 135 -3.90 20.97 16.87
CA VAL A 135 -3.74 20.02 17.96
C VAL A 135 -2.86 20.63 19.06
N PRO A 136 -3.23 20.50 20.35
CA PRO A 136 -2.38 20.95 21.45
C PRO A 136 -0.98 20.31 21.39
N ALA A 137 0.06 21.12 21.62
CA ALA A 137 1.45 20.70 21.43
C ALA A 137 1.84 19.53 22.35
N GLU A 138 1.26 19.47 23.54
CA GLU A 138 1.40 18.37 24.50
C GLU A 138 0.84 17.04 23.97
N GLU A 139 -0.27 17.07 23.23
CA GLU A 139 -0.85 15.86 22.64
C GLU A 139 0.00 15.36 21.46
N VAL A 140 0.49 16.28 20.62
CA VAL A 140 1.43 15.98 19.54
C VAL A 140 2.72 15.37 20.10
N ALA A 141 3.25 15.92 21.20
CA ALA A 141 4.46 15.41 21.84
C ALA A 141 4.28 13.97 22.35
N VAL A 142 3.11 13.64 22.90
CA VAL A 142 2.79 12.28 23.35
C VAL A 142 2.67 11.31 22.16
N ALA A 143 1.94 11.70 21.10
CA ALA A 143 1.84 10.90 19.87
C ALA A 143 3.23 10.64 19.27
N HIS A 144 4.07 11.68 19.22
CA HIS A 144 5.43 11.59 18.72
C HIS A 144 6.29 10.63 19.55
N ASP A 145 6.29 10.77 20.88
CA ASP A 145 7.02 9.87 21.78
C ASP A 145 6.56 8.41 21.64
N ALA A 146 5.25 8.18 21.54
CA ALA A 146 4.71 6.84 21.35
C ALA A 146 5.09 6.24 19.99
N HIS A 147 5.03 7.02 18.91
CA HIS A 147 5.45 6.60 17.58
C HIS A 147 6.95 6.26 17.52
N VAL A 148 7.82 7.14 18.03
CA VAL A 148 9.27 6.92 18.03
C VAL A 148 9.66 5.68 18.85
N ARG A 149 9.01 5.48 20.02
CA ARG A 149 9.17 4.25 20.81
C ARG A 149 8.69 3.01 20.07
N PHE A 150 7.54 3.08 19.40
CA PHE A 150 6.95 1.96 18.70
C PHE A 150 7.80 1.48 17.52
N ILE A 151 8.35 2.42 16.73
CA ILE A 151 9.28 2.10 15.64
C ILE A 151 10.58 1.49 16.19
N GLY A 152 10.96 1.84 17.42
CA GLY A 152 12.13 1.27 18.09
C GLY A 152 13.42 2.03 17.81
N ASP A 153 13.33 3.36 17.62
CA ASP A 153 14.50 4.21 17.40
C ASP A 153 15.53 4.10 18.54
N PRO A 154 16.83 4.02 18.22
CA PRO A 154 17.88 4.03 19.24
C PRO A 154 17.88 5.38 19.98
N PRO A 155 18.34 5.45 21.24
CA PRO A 155 18.42 6.72 21.99
C PRO A 155 19.24 7.82 21.32
N SER A 156 20.14 7.46 20.40
CA SER A 156 20.95 8.39 19.59
C SER A 156 20.22 8.97 18.38
N SER A 157 19.03 8.46 18.02
CA SER A 157 18.26 8.91 16.85
C SER A 157 17.88 10.39 16.98
N VAL A 158 18.08 11.15 15.90
CA VAL A 158 17.66 12.56 15.84
C VAL A 158 16.15 12.70 15.97
N ARG A 159 15.39 11.65 15.65
CA ARG A 159 13.93 11.63 15.72
C ARG A 159 13.40 11.90 17.13
N TRP A 160 14.14 11.59 18.19
CA TRP A 160 13.69 11.90 19.56
C TRP A 160 13.50 13.40 19.82
N LYS A 161 14.18 14.27 19.05
CA LYS A 161 14.18 15.73 19.25
C LYS A 161 13.60 16.51 18.07
N ARG A 162 13.55 15.89 16.90
CA ARG A 162 13.01 16.48 15.67
C ARG A 162 11.51 16.73 15.84
N LYS A 163 11.03 17.79 15.20
CA LYS A 163 9.60 18.06 15.11
C LYS A 163 8.98 17.16 14.03
N GLY A 164 8.04 16.30 14.41
CA GLY A 164 7.41 15.35 13.50
C GLY A 164 8.21 14.08 13.27
N VAL A 165 7.65 13.13 12.53
CA VAL A 165 8.19 11.76 12.43
C VAL A 165 8.81 11.41 11.08
N TYR A 166 8.98 12.40 10.21
CA TYR A 166 9.59 12.21 8.90
C TYR A 166 11.02 11.66 9.02
N ASN A 167 11.37 10.72 8.14
CA ASN A 167 12.64 10.02 8.21
C ASN A 167 13.04 9.35 6.89
N ALA A 168 14.29 8.90 6.84
CA ALA A 168 14.84 8.16 5.73
C ALA A 168 15.40 6.82 6.20
N ARG A 169 15.51 5.87 5.26
CA ARG A 169 16.25 4.63 5.47
C ARG A 169 16.95 4.21 4.20
N TYR A 170 18.18 3.73 4.34
CA TYR A 170 18.99 3.28 3.21
C TYR A 170 19.26 1.79 3.36
N LEU A 171 18.80 1.02 2.37
CA LEU A 171 19.15 -0.39 2.24
C LEU A 171 20.16 -0.53 1.12
N ALA A 172 21.14 -1.39 1.30
CA ALA A 172 22.15 -1.66 0.30
C ALA A 172 22.30 -3.15 0.05
N TYR A 173 22.30 -3.54 -1.22
CA TYR A 173 22.77 -4.85 -1.62
C TYR A 173 24.28 -4.75 -1.86
N LEU A 174 25.07 -5.37 -0.97
CA LEU A 174 26.52 -5.44 -1.11
C LEU A 174 26.87 -6.41 -2.24
N ARG A 175 27.75 -6.00 -3.14
CA ARG A 175 28.28 -6.84 -4.23
C ARG A 175 29.68 -7.35 -3.88
N GLY A 176 30.13 -8.40 -4.56
CA GLY A 176 31.44 -9.04 -4.32
C GLY A 176 31.30 -10.35 -3.54
N ASP A 177 32.19 -10.58 -2.58
CA ASP A 177 32.23 -11.81 -1.77
C ASP A 177 31.18 -11.79 -0.63
N GLU A 178 30.79 -10.63 -0.14
CA GLU A 178 29.79 -10.45 0.93
C GLU A 178 28.38 -10.16 0.40
N ARG A 179 27.87 -10.95 -0.55
CA ARG A 179 26.56 -10.68 -1.17
C ARG A 179 25.40 -10.80 -0.19
N ARG A 180 24.86 -9.67 0.25
CA ARG A 180 23.69 -9.59 1.13
C ARG A 180 23.10 -8.19 1.16
N VAL A 181 21.85 -8.10 1.63
CA VAL A 181 21.23 -6.83 1.97
C VAL A 181 21.70 -6.39 3.36
N VAL A 182 22.09 -5.12 3.49
CA VAL A 182 22.42 -4.47 4.75
C VAL A 182 21.64 -3.18 4.90
N ASP A 183 21.37 -2.82 6.15
CA ASP A 183 20.80 -1.54 6.52
C ASP A 183 21.94 -0.55 6.81
N LEU A 184 21.98 0.56 6.07
CA LEU A 184 23.01 1.59 6.20
C LEU A 184 22.66 2.69 7.21
N GLY A 185 21.43 2.69 7.74
CA GLY A 185 20.91 3.69 8.67
C GLY A 185 19.99 4.72 8.01
N ASP A 186 19.76 5.81 8.74
CA ASP A 186 18.89 6.93 8.33
C ASP A 186 19.61 8.00 7.49
N GLY A 187 20.95 7.93 7.41
CA GLY A 187 21.79 8.86 6.66
C GLY A 187 21.87 10.26 7.27
N GLU A 188 21.43 10.46 8.50
CA GLU A 188 21.49 11.76 9.18
C GLU A 188 22.93 12.18 9.52
N ASP A 189 23.85 11.21 9.60
CA ASP A 189 25.28 11.42 9.80
C ASP A 189 26.06 11.71 8.50
N GLY A 190 25.39 11.72 7.33
CA GLY A 190 26.01 11.94 6.03
C GLY A 190 26.94 10.80 5.56
N SER A 191 26.96 9.66 6.26
CA SER A 191 27.93 8.59 5.99
C SER A 191 27.52 7.62 4.88
N VAL A 192 26.31 7.73 4.33
CA VAL A 192 25.78 6.75 3.35
C VAL A 192 26.69 6.65 2.13
N SER A 193 27.10 7.78 1.55
CA SER A 193 27.99 7.84 0.38
C SER A 193 29.37 7.22 0.63
N SER A 194 29.85 7.21 1.89
CA SER A 194 31.11 6.58 2.27
C SER A 194 31.02 5.04 2.45
N LYS A 195 29.81 4.49 2.55
CA LYS A 195 29.54 3.06 2.83
C LYS A 195 29.27 2.21 1.58
N VAL A 196 29.32 2.78 0.37
CA VAL A 196 28.64 2.23 -0.84
C VAL A 196 29.52 2.03 -2.08
N SER A 197 30.85 1.95 -1.96
CA SER A 197 31.73 1.86 -3.15
C SER A 197 31.52 0.61 -4.03
N ASN A 198 30.78 -0.41 -3.55
CA ASN A 198 30.38 -1.58 -4.34
C ASN A 198 29.00 -2.11 -3.93
N ALA A 199 27.99 -1.24 -3.91
CA ALA A 199 26.64 -1.62 -3.51
C ALA A 199 25.56 -1.01 -4.41
N ARG A 200 24.38 -1.64 -4.44
CA ARG A 200 23.15 -1.06 -4.98
C ARG A 200 22.30 -0.51 -3.85
N VAL A 201 21.88 0.73 -3.94
CA VAL A 201 21.26 1.47 -2.85
C VAL A 201 19.80 1.77 -3.13
N VAL A 202 18.94 1.40 -2.20
CA VAL A 202 17.53 1.76 -2.17
C VAL A 202 17.29 2.71 -1.00
N GLN A 203 16.74 3.87 -1.31
CA GLN A 203 16.42 4.90 -0.33
C GLN A 203 14.90 4.94 -0.10
N LEU A 204 14.46 4.76 1.14
CA LEU A 204 13.10 5.02 1.57
C LEU A 204 13.05 6.43 2.16
N LEU A 205 12.12 7.26 1.70
CA LEU A 205 11.88 8.62 2.19
C LEU A 205 10.45 8.70 2.71
N LEU A 206 10.29 8.72 4.03
CA LEU A 206 9.00 8.73 4.69
C LEU A 206 8.66 10.15 5.14
N MET A 207 7.67 10.75 4.46
CA MET A 207 7.23 12.11 4.75
C MET A 207 6.16 12.13 5.85
N ASP A 208 6.11 13.23 6.59
CA ASP A 208 5.10 13.57 7.59
C ASP A 208 4.20 14.67 7.05
N THR A 209 2.96 14.31 6.71
CA THR A 209 1.98 15.22 6.11
C THR A 209 1.10 15.94 7.15
N ARG A 210 1.38 15.76 8.45
CA ARG A 210 0.48 16.18 9.55
C ARG A 210 1.11 17.26 10.42
N THR A 211 2.34 17.09 10.86
CA THR A 211 3.04 17.97 11.82
C THR A 211 3.01 19.44 11.43
N PHE A 212 3.28 19.71 10.15
CA PHE A 212 3.43 21.06 9.63
C PHE A 212 2.21 21.53 8.86
N LEU A 213 1.18 20.68 8.76
CA LEU A 213 -0.02 20.99 8.02
C LEU A 213 -0.77 22.13 8.69
N HIS A 214 -0.86 23.25 7.96
CA HIS A 214 -1.69 24.40 8.31
C HIS A 214 -2.77 24.56 7.24
N ARG A 215 -4.04 24.58 7.64
CA ARG A 215 -5.17 24.61 6.68
C ARG A 215 -5.12 25.82 5.74
N GLU A 216 -4.59 26.95 6.20
CA GLU A 216 -4.49 28.19 5.40
C GLU A 216 -3.20 28.30 4.59
N ARG A 217 -2.11 27.62 4.99
CA ARG A 217 -0.80 27.77 4.34
C ARG A 217 -0.70 26.95 3.05
N HIS A 218 -1.69 26.07 2.82
CA HIS A 218 -1.77 25.17 1.66
C HIS A 218 -0.48 24.34 1.45
N ASP A 219 0.19 23.95 2.53
CA ASP A 219 1.42 23.16 2.50
C ASP A 219 1.42 22.11 3.63
N PRO A 220 1.66 20.83 3.34
CA PRO A 220 1.67 19.78 4.36
C PRO A 220 3.02 19.56 5.05
N LEU A 221 4.14 19.99 4.46
CA LEU A 221 5.48 19.61 4.96
C LEU A 221 6.19 20.70 5.77
N GLY A 222 5.99 21.99 5.45
CA GLY A 222 6.71 23.08 6.12
C GLY A 222 8.19 23.17 5.75
N ASP A 223 8.81 24.32 6.01
CA ASP A 223 10.14 24.66 5.49
C ASP A 223 11.25 23.72 6.00
N GLU A 224 11.16 23.28 7.26
CA GLU A 224 12.13 22.37 7.88
C GLU A 224 12.16 21.01 7.17
N GLN A 225 10.99 20.41 6.94
CA GLN A 225 10.90 19.11 6.27
C GLN A 225 11.19 19.22 4.78
N TRP A 226 10.83 20.33 4.13
CA TRP A 226 11.24 20.59 2.75
C TRP A 226 12.77 20.61 2.60
N ALA A 227 13.46 21.32 3.49
CA ALA A 227 14.93 21.36 3.49
C ALA A 227 15.54 19.97 3.78
N TRP A 228 14.93 19.20 4.68
CA TRP A 228 15.31 17.81 4.93
C TRP A 228 15.14 16.95 3.67
N LEU A 229 13.99 17.01 3.00
CA LEU A 229 13.70 16.23 1.80
C LEU A 229 14.65 16.58 0.66
N GLU A 230 14.94 17.87 0.45
CA GLU A 230 15.90 18.35 -0.55
C GLU A 230 17.31 17.79 -0.31
N ARG A 231 17.80 17.80 0.94
CA ARG A 231 19.11 17.20 1.28
C ARG A 231 19.13 15.70 1.00
N HIS A 232 18.13 14.95 1.46
CA HIS A 232 18.14 13.50 1.25
C HIS A 232 17.97 13.10 -0.21
N LEU A 233 17.20 13.85 -1.01
CA LEU A 233 17.07 13.59 -2.45
C LEU A 233 18.37 13.89 -3.21
N ALA A 234 19.26 14.74 -2.68
CA ALA A 234 20.58 15.01 -3.25
C ALA A 234 21.58 13.85 -3.06
N GLU A 235 21.39 13.01 -2.04
CA GLU A 235 22.24 11.83 -1.79
C GLU A 235 22.09 10.78 -2.91
N PRO A 236 23.16 10.07 -3.30
CA PRO A 236 23.08 9.05 -4.35
C PRO A 236 22.24 7.84 -3.91
N ALA A 237 21.34 7.38 -4.79
CA ALA A 237 20.62 6.12 -4.65
C ALA A 237 20.22 5.60 -6.04
N ASP A 238 20.20 4.28 -6.22
CA ASP A 238 19.77 3.65 -7.47
C ASP A 238 18.23 3.68 -7.59
N VAL A 239 17.53 3.47 -6.48
CA VAL A 239 16.05 3.54 -6.41
C VAL A 239 15.61 4.33 -5.18
N ARG A 240 14.61 5.17 -5.37
CA ARG A 240 13.96 5.98 -4.33
C ARG A 240 12.50 5.57 -4.18
N ILE A 241 12.10 5.28 -2.96
CA ILE A 241 10.73 4.98 -2.57
C ILE A 241 10.27 6.15 -1.71
N VAL A 242 9.49 7.04 -2.31
CA VAL A 242 8.99 8.25 -1.64
C VAL A 242 7.61 7.93 -1.07
N VAL A 243 7.53 7.84 0.25
CA VAL A 243 6.35 7.42 1.00
C VAL A 243 5.62 8.64 1.54
N SER A 244 4.33 8.71 1.24
CA SER A 244 3.39 9.70 1.77
C SER A 244 2.26 8.97 2.49
N SER A 245 1.73 9.53 3.58
CA SER A 245 0.57 8.90 4.25
C SER A 245 -0.71 8.97 3.43
N ILE A 246 -0.85 10.00 2.60
CA ILE A 246 -1.97 10.22 1.69
C ILE A 246 -1.53 10.13 0.23
N GLN A 247 -2.47 9.90 -0.69
CA GLN A 247 -2.17 9.78 -2.13
C GLN A 247 -1.54 11.02 -2.74
N VAL A 248 -0.48 10.83 -3.54
CA VAL A 248 0.25 11.91 -4.20
C VAL A 248 -0.29 12.12 -5.62
N LEU A 249 -0.41 11.06 -6.41
CA LEU A 249 -0.88 11.17 -7.79
C LEU A 249 -2.39 11.19 -7.89
N SER A 250 -3.05 10.20 -7.30
CA SER A 250 -4.50 10.02 -7.41
C SER A 250 -5.27 11.13 -6.69
N ASN A 251 -6.39 11.51 -7.28
CA ASN A 251 -7.37 12.43 -6.72
C ASN A 251 -8.65 11.69 -6.34
N THR A 252 -8.53 10.63 -5.52
CA THR A 252 -9.68 9.84 -5.04
C THR A 252 -10.75 10.71 -4.41
N ARG A 253 -10.37 11.80 -3.74
CA ARG A 253 -11.29 12.83 -3.22
C ARG A 253 -12.34 13.27 -4.24
N ARG A 254 -11.96 13.45 -5.51
CA ARG A 254 -12.91 13.87 -6.55
C ARG A 254 -13.89 12.77 -6.93
N LEU A 255 -13.43 11.52 -6.92
CA LEU A 255 -14.23 10.34 -7.25
C LEU A 255 -15.25 10.01 -6.16
N VAL A 256 -14.90 10.23 -4.89
CA VAL A 256 -15.73 9.86 -3.74
C VAL A 256 -16.36 11.06 -3.02
N TYR A 257 -16.34 12.26 -3.60
CA TYR A 257 -17.04 13.41 -3.02
C TYR A 257 -18.54 13.09 -2.81
N PRO A 258 -19.17 13.47 -1.67
CA PRO A 258 -18.69 14.39 -0.63
C PRO A 258 -17.87 13.76 0.51
N PHE A 259 -17.38 12.53 0.40
CA PHE A 259 -16.54 11.94 1.46
C PHE A 259 -15.21 12.71 1.58
N PRO A 260 -14.81 13.12 2.80
CA PRO A 260 -13.67 14.00 3.02
C PRO A 260 -12.34 13.24 3.02
N VAL A 261 -11.97 12.65 1.89
CA VAL A 261 -10.66 12.02 1.65
C VAL A 261 -9.60 13.10 1.43
N GLU A 262 -8.40 12.89 1.96
CA GLU A 262 -7.26 13.79 1.82
C GLU A 262 -6.26 13.25 0.81
N THR A 263 -5.85 14.12 -0.13
CA THR A 263 -4.82 13.81 -1.13
C THR A 263 -4.01 15.08 -1.39
N TRP A 264 -2.81 14.92 -1.95
CA TRP A 264 -1.96 16.05 -2.34
C TRP A 264 -2.61 16.97 -3.39
N ALA A 265 -3.69 16.54 -4.06
CA ALA A 265 -4.46 17.38 -4.97
C ALA A 265 -5.06 18.62 -4.28
N LYS A 266 -5.17 18.62 -2.95
CA LYS A 266 -5.56 19.78 -2.12
C LYS A 266 -4.50 20.90 -2.12
N TRP A 267 -3.24 20.56 -2.42
CA TRP A 267 -2.08 21.46 -2.38
C TRP A 267 -1.28 21.38 -3.69
N PRO A 268 -1.83 21.87 -4.81
CA PRO A 268 -1.22 21.68 -6.13
C PRO A 268 0.19 22.25 -6.25
N LYS A 269 0.49 23.37 -5.57
CA LYS A 269 1.84 23.95 -5.54
C LYS A 269 2.84 23.05 -4.80
N SER A 270 2.48 22.56 -3.61
CA SER A 270 3.32 21.63 -2.84
C SER A 270 3.48 20.29 -3.57
N ARG A 271 2.42 19.78 -4.21
CA ARG A 271 2.49 18.58 -5.06
C ARG A 271 3.45 18.75 -6.22
N SER A 272 3.36 19.87 -6.95
CA SER A 272 4.27 20.19 -8.06
C SER A 272 5.72 20.34 -7.58
N ARG A 273 5.93 20.97 -6.41
CA ARG A 273 7.26 21.05 -5.77
C ARG A 273 7.82 19.66 -5.45
N LEU A 274 7.02 18.79 -4.81
CA LEU A 274 7.41 17.41 -4.48
C LEU A 274 7.85 16.67 -5.75
N LEU A 275 6.99 16.65 -6.78
CA LEU A 275 7.26 15.97 -8.04
C LEU A 275 8.49 16.54 -8.75
N SER A 276 8.69 17.86 -8.67
CA SER A 276 9.90 18.50 -9.24
C SER A 276 11.17 18.08 -8.50
N LEU A 277 11.14 18.01 -7.17
CA LEU A 277 12.29 17.54 -6.38
C LEU A 277 12.63 16.08 -6.69
N VAL A 278 11.61 15.23 -6.77
CA VAL A 278 11.79 13.81 -7.12
C VAL A 278 12.29 13.66 -8.56
N GLY A 279 11.72 14.39 -9.52
CA GLY A 279 12.15 14.39 -10.92
C GLY A 279 13.57 14.92 -11.13
N ASN A 280 14.05 15.80 -10.24
CA ASN A 280 15.41 16.31 -10.23
C ASN A 280 16.43 15.38 -9.58
N SER A 281 15.97 14.43 -8.75
CA SER A 281 16.84 13.47 -8.07
C SER A 281 17.41 12.42 -9.03
N THR A 282 18.52 11.79 -8.67
CA THR A 282 19.11 10.67 -9.46
C THR A 282 18.31 9.38 -9.26
N GLY A 283 18.64 8.30 -9.98
CA GLY A 283 18.01 7.00 -9.77
C GLY A 283 16.53 6.91 -10.14
N ALA A 284 16.00 5.69 -10.11
CA ALA A 284 14.58 5.43 -10.33
C ALA A 284 13.78 5.95 -9.14
N ALA A 285 12.57 6.44 -9.37
CA ALA A 285 11.70 6.90 -8.29
C ALA A 285 10.29 6.32 -8.42
N VAL A 286 9.75 5.88 -7.29
CA VAL A 286 8.35 5.47 -7.14
C VAL A 286 7.74 6.15 -5.92
N LEU A 287 6.44 6.41 -6.00
CA LEU A 287 5.65 6.96 -4.90
C LEU A 287 4.87 5.83 -4.24
N MET A 288 4.68 5.91 -2.93
CA MET A 288 3.87 4.99 -2.14
C MET A 288 2.91 5.77 -1.26
N SER A 289 1.66 5.32 -1.12
CA SER A 289 0.61 6.05 -0.40
C SER A 289 -0.39 5.20 0.41
N GLY A 290 -1.10 5.85 1.34
CA GLY A 290 -2.07 5.25 2.29
C GLY A 290 -3.46 5.92 2.32
N ASP A 291 -4.06 6.03 3.52
CA ASP A 291 -5.33 6.72 3.90
C ASP A 291 -6.65 6.11 3.34
N VAL A 292 -6.70 5.71 2.08
CA VAL A 292 -7.97 5.52 1.35
C VAL A 292 -8.66 4.16 1.52
N HIS A 293 -8.13 3.25 2.34
CA HIS A 293 -8.64 1.90 2.61
C HIS A 293 -8.87 1.04 1.35
N MET A 294 -8.04 1.22 0.33
CA MET A 294 -7.98 0.36 -0.84
C MET A 294 -6.53 0.21 -1.34
N ALA A 295 -6.33 -0.76 -2.24
CA ALA A 295 -5.13 -0.84 -3.04
C ALA A 295 -5.33 -0.09 -4.37
N GLU A 296 -4.31 0.60 -4.85
CA GLU A 296 -4.32 1.23 -6.18
C GLU A 296 -2.90 1.26 -6.76
N ILE A 297 -2.80 1.18 -8.09
CA ILE A 297 -1.57 1.46 -8.83
C ILE A 297 -1.90 2.52 -9.86
N ALA A 298 -1.52 3.76 -9.58
CA ALA A 298 -1.70 4.89 -10.48
C ALA A 298 -0.39 5.15 -11.22
N ALA A 299 -0.39 4.99 -12.54
CA ALA A 299 0.75 5.28 -13.40
C ALA A 299 0.37 6.38 -14.39
N LEU A 300 1.15 7.46 -14.40
CA LEU A 300 0.98 8.59 -15.30
C LEU A 300 2.15 8.66 -16.31
N PRO A 301 1.84 8.81 -17.61
CA PRO A 301 2.87 8.99 -18.62
C PRO A 301 3.54 10.37 -18.47
N PRO A 302 4.76 10.55 -18.99
CA PRO A 302 5.55 11.76 -18.75
C PRO A 302 4.87 13.07 -19.14
N ARG A 303 4.03 13.05 -20.20
CA ARG A 303 3.26 14.23 -20.64
C ARG A 303 2.32 14.79 -19.56
N CYS A 304 1.87 13.93 -18.64
CA CYS A 304 0.90 14.29 -17.61
C CYS A 304 1.57 14.87 -16.36
N VAL A 305 2.87 14.62 -16.19
CA VAL A 305 3.64 15.05 -15.02
C VAL A 305 4.99 15.63 -15.49
N PRO A 306 4.99 16.80 -16.14
CA PRO A 306 6.21 17.39 -16.70
C PRO A 306 7.30 17.62 -15.65
N GLU A 307 6.93 17.81 -14.38
CA GLU A 307 7.85 17.92 -13.24
C GLU A 307 8.77 16.70 -13.09
N MET A 308 8.33 15.52 -13.56
CA MET A 308 9.07 14.27 -13.50
C MET A 308 10.01 14.06 -14.70
N ARG A 309 10.23 15.09 -15.52
CA ARG A 309 11.33 15.21 -16.51
C ARG A 309 11.43 14.09 -17.55
N GLY A 310 10.31 13.50 -17.96
CA GLY A 310 10.31 12.43 -18.96
C GLY A 310 10.15 11.03 -18.37
N ARG A 311 10.13 10.90 -17.05
CA ARG A 311 9.98 9.62 -16.34
C ARG A 311 8.51 9.19 -16.28
N VAL A 312 8.27 7.88 -16.38
CA VAL A 312 6.98 7.31 -15.98
C VAL A 312 6.84 7.50 -14.47
N THR A 313 5.73 8.08 -14.04
CA THR A 313 5.49 8.38 -12.61
C THR A 313 4.45 7.42 -12.08
N VAL A 314 4.77 6.71 -11.00
CA VAL A 314 3.88 5.70 -10.42
C VAL A 314 3.68 5.96 -8.93
N ASP A 315 2.45 5.79 -8.46
CA ASP A 315 2.02 5.84 -7.06
C ASP A 315 1.30 4.53 -6.72
N PHE A 316 1.89 3.77 -5.81
CA PHE A 316 1.32 2.54 -5.28
C PHE A 316 0.63 2.84 -3.96
N THR A 317 -0.70 2.85 -3.97
CA THR A 317 -1.48 2.98 -2.75
C THR A 317 -1.69 1.60 -2.13
N SER A 318 -1.29 1.44 -0.86
CA SER A 318 -1.64 0.26 -0.05
C SER A 318 -2.20 0.70 1.28
N SER A 319 -3.52 0.78 1.30
CA SER A 319 -4.30 1.23 2.43
C SER A 319 -5.40 0.24 2.73
N GLY A 320 -5.48 -0.23 3.98
CA GLY A 320 -6.54 -1.15 4.40
C GLY A 320 -6.04 -2.54 4.76
N MET A 321 -4.98 -2.63 5.57
CA MET A 321 -4.51 -3.92 6.10
C MET A 321 -5.58 -4.67 6.91
N THR A 322 -6.51 -3.95 7.53
CA THR A 322 -7.52 -4.51 8.45
C THR A 322 -8.96 -4.24 8.05
N HIS A 323 -9.19 -3.29 7.14
CA HIS A 323 -10.52 -2.85 6.73
C HIS A 323 -10.47 -2.12 5.40
N THR A 324 -11.56 -2.15 4.66
CA THR A 324 -11.64 -1.56 3.32
C THR A 324 -12.66 -0.43 3.22
N LEU A 325 -12.57 0.34 2.13
CA LEU A 325 -13.53 1.38 1.81
C LEU A 325 -14.97 0.84 1.75
N ARG A 326 -15.24 -0.34 1.16
CA ARG A 326 -16.60 -0.92 1.17
C ARG A 326 -17.06 -1.30 2.56
N GLU A 327 -16.22 -1.90 3.39
CA GLU A 327 -16.64 -2.22 4.76
C GLU A 327 -17.12 -0.94 5.47
N MET A 328 -16.49 0.19 5.19
CA MET A 328 -16.92 1.49 5.69
C MET A 328 -18.23 1.96 5.06
N LEU A 329 -18.37 1.89 3.73
CA LEU A 329 -19.57 2.32 3.00
C LEU A 329 -20.79 1.46 3.36
N ASP A 330 -20.65 0.14 3.43
CA ASP A 330 -21.70 -0.79 3.82
C ASP A 330 -22.20 -0.51 5.26
N ARG A 331 -21.31 -0.10 6.18
CA ARG A 331 -21.71 0.28 7.54
C ARG A 331 -22.40 1.64 7.60
N LYS A 332 -21.95 2.64 6.84
CA LYS A 332 -22.47 4.02 6.91
C LYS A 332 -23.75 4.23 6.08
N LEU A 333 -23.86 3.62 4.90
CA LEU A 333 -24.93 3.89 3.93
C LEU A 333 -26.12 2.92 4.04
N LEU A 334 -25.92 1.70 4.56
CA LEU A 334 -26.90 0.61 4.53
C LEU A 334 -27.40 0.18 5.92
N PHE A 335 -27.15 0.99 6.95
CA PHE A 335 -27.63 0.73 8.30
C PHE A 335 -29.16 0.87 8.35
N GLY A 336 -29.87 -0.26 8.35
CA GLY A 336 -31.29 -0.33 8.70
C GLY A 336 -32.31 -0.60 7.57
N ILE A 337 -31.90 -0.77 6.30
CA ILE A 337 -32.86 -1.00 5.20
C ILE A 337 -32.43 -2.22 4.35
N PRO A 338 -32.87 -3.44 4.73
CA PRO A 338 -32.49 -4.70 4.05
C PRO A 338 -32.70 -4.73 2.53
N PRO A 339 -33.77 -4.14 1.95
CA PRO A 339 -33.96 -4.08 0.49
C PRO A 339 -32.86 -3.29 -0.23
N LEU A 340 -32.37 -2.20 0.37
CA LEU A 340 -31.28 -1.41 -0.22
C LEU A 340 -29.94 -2.15 -0.15
N LYS A 341 -29.70 -2.92 0.93
CA LYS A 341 -28.49 -3.74 1.05
C LYS A 341 -28.44 -4.86 0.01
N PHE A 342 -29.60 -5.48 -0.27
CA PHE A 342 -29.75 -6.46 -1.34
C PHE A 342 -29.59 -5.82 -2.73
N LEU A 343 -30.25 -4.69 -2.99
CA LEU A 343 -30.13 -3.97 -4.26
C LEU A 343 -28.71 -3.47 -4.52
N HIS A 344 -28.01 -2.92 -3.51
CA HIS A 344 -26.61 -2.52 -3.61
C HIS A 344 -25.70 -3.69 -3.94
N ARG A 345 -25.82 -4.82 -3.23
CA ARG A 345 -25.05 -6.04 -3.53
C ARG A 345 -25.34 -6.64 -4.91
N THR A 346 -26.55 -6.41 -5.45
CA THR A 346 -26.98 -6.96 -6.74
C THR A 346 -26.57 -6.08 -7.91
N LEU A 347 -26.68 -4.76 -7.76
CA LEU A 347 -26.22 -3.78 -8.76
C LEU A 347 -24.69 -3.61 -8.74
N PHE A 348 -24.07 -3.83 -7.59
CA PHE A 348 -22.63 -3.68 -7.35
C PHE A 348 -22.07 -4.93 -6.64
N PRO A 349 -22.07 -6.10 -7.31
CA PRO A 349 -21.49 -7.31 -6.74
C PRO A 349 -20.03 -7.06 -6.36
N ALA A 350 -19.53 -7.75 -5.34
CA ALA A 350 -18.14 -7.67 -4.85
C ALA A 350 -17.07 -8.01 -5.91
N HIS A 351 -17.49 -8.28 -7.15
CA HIS A 351 -16.67 -8.65 -8.29
C HIS A 351 -16.84 -7.64 -9.44
N GLY A 352 -17.47 -6.49 -9.20
CA GLY A 352 -17.78 -5.47 -10.19
C GLY A 352 -17.16 -4.12 -9.85
N GLY A 353 -16.01 -3.85 -10.46
CA GLY A 353 -15.44 -2.53 -10.78
C GLY A 353 -15.88 -1.34 -9.95
N GLY A 354 -15.18 -1.11 -8.83
CA GLY A 354 -14.80 0.25 -8.46
C GLY A 354 -13.71 0.71 -9.43
N VAL A 355 -13.85 1.93 -9.92
CA VAL A 355 -13.07 2.55 -11.02
C VAL A 355 -11.57 2.31 -10.86
N LEU A 356 -11.02 1.52 -11.79
CA LEU A 356 -9.58 1.32 -11.98
C LEU A 356 -9.01 2.60 -12.61
N HIS A 357 -8.22 3.38 -11.87
CA HIS A 357 -7.27 4.35 -12.43
C HIS A 357 -5.91 3.71 -12.68
N ALA A 358 -5.91 2.52 -13.28
CA ALA A 358 -4.76 2.13 -14.06
C ALA A 358 -4.98 2.74 -15.45
N PHE A 359 -4.32 3.85 -15.75
CA PHE A 359 -4.14 4.28 -17.14
C PHE A 359 -3.18 3.31 -17.84
N PHE A 360 -3.57 2.03 -17.94
CA PHE A 360 -3.00 1.11 -18.90
C PHE A 360 -3.94 1.07 -20.09
N PRO A 361 -3.48 1.47 -21.29
CA PRO A 361 -4.21 1.19 -22.49
C PRO A 361 -4.23 -0.32 -22.69
N ARG A 362 -5.36 -0.95 -22.34
CA ARG A 362 -5.73 -2.34 -22.66
C ARG A 362 -4.70 -3.40 -22.29
N HIS A 363 -4.68 -3.86 -21.04
CA HIS A 363 -4.23 -5.23 -20.71
C HIS A 363 -5.23 -5.98 -19.81
N PHE A 364 -5.85 -6.99 -20.41
CA PHE A 364 -6.37 -8.27 -19.90
C PHE A 364 -7.43 -8.33 -18.76
N GLY A 365 -8.69 -8.50 -19.17
CA GLY A 365 -9.49 -9.73 -18.94
C GLY A 365 -9.92 -10.16 -17.53
N LYS A 366 -9.36 -9.61 -16.43
CA LYS A 366 -9.77 -9.95 -15.06
C LYS A 366 -10.32 -8.72 -14.36
N LYS A 367 -11.53 -8.86 -13.80
CA LYS A 367 -12.23 -7.79 -13.07
C LYS A 367 -11.39 -7.39 -11.85
N PRO A 368 -11.03 -6.11 -11.68
CA PRO A 368 -10.19 -5.69 -10.58
C PRO A 368 -10.95 -5.75 -9.25
N ARG A 369 -10.25 -6.23 -8.22
CA ARG A 369 -10.76 -6.43 -6.85
C ARG A 369 -10.01 -5.49 -5.90
N PHE A 370 -10.28 -4.19 -6.00
CA PHE A 370 -9.60 -3.14 -5.22
C PHE A 370 -10.03 -3.03 -3.76
N ASP A 371 -11.14 -3.67 -3.46
CA ASP A 371 -11.86 -3.53 -2.21
C ASP A 371 -11.64 -4.77 -1.32
N MET A 372 -10.38 -5.17 -1.24
CA MET A 372 -9.91 -6.24 -0.37
C MET A 372 -8.85 -5.67 0.56
N ARG A 373 -8.77 -6.26 1.75
CA ARG A 373 -7.66 -5.95 2.65
C ARG A 373 -6.35 -6.27 1.95
N ASN A 374 -5.34 -5.42 2.13
CA ASN A 374 -4.13 -5.49 1.31
C ASN A 374 -2.87 -5.05 2.06
N VAL A 375 -1.73 -5.47 1.52
CA VAL A 375 -0.40 -4.97 1.85
C VAL A 375 0.46 -4.98 0.58
N ALA A 376 1.29 -3.96 0.39
CA ALA A 376 2.17 -3.89 -0.77
C ALA A 376 3.47 -4.66 -0.51
N HIS A 377 3.96 -5.28 -1.58
CA HIS A 377 5.31 -5.80 -1.69
C HIS A 377 6.00 -5.15 -2.89
N LEU A 378 7.23 -4.68 -2.68
CA LEU A 378 8.07 -4.08 -3.70
C LEU A 378 9.38 -4.86 -3.78
N SER A 379 9.64 -5.45 -4.94
CA SER A 379 10.88 -6.15 -5.27
C SER A 379 11.68 -5.34 -6.27
N ILE A 380 12.92 -5.01 -5.93
CA ILE A 380 13.84 -4.33 -6.83
C ILE A 380 14.93 -5.33 -7.20
N ASP A 381 14.96 -5.72 -8.47
CA ASP A 381 15.89 -6.70 -9.02
C ASP A 381 16.95 -5.99 -9.86
N PHE A 382 18.13 -5.80 -9.29
CA PHE A 382 19.26 -5.17 -9.96
C PHE A 382 19.96 -6.08 -10.96
N THR A 383 19.70 -7.39 -10.94
CA THR A 383 20.21 -8.34 -11.93
C THR A 383 19.44 -8.18 -13.25
N ASN A 384 18.12 -8.05 -13.16
CA ASN A 384 17.24 -7.90 -14.32
C ASN A 384 16.94 -6.44 -14.69
N ASP A 385 17.43 -5.47 -13.92
CA ASP A 385 17.14 -4.03 -14.09
C ASP A 385 15.63 -3.73 -14.03
N GLU A 386 14.94 -4.41 -13.10
CA GLU A 386 13.47 -4.44 -12.99
C GLU A 386 12.98 -4.08 -11.59
N LEU A 387 11.86 -3.37 -11.54
CA LEU A 387 11.06 -3.14 -10.35
C LEU A 387 9.72 -3.85 -10.52
N VAL A 388 9.42 -4.73 -9.57
CA VAL A 388 8.17 -5.48 -9.49
C VAL A 388 7.43 -5.05 -8.23
N ALA A 389 6.28 -4.44 -8.41
CA ALA A 389 5.40 -4.04 -7.32
C ALA A 389 4.15 -4.91 -7.34
N THR A 390 3.78 -5.45 -6.19
CA THR A 390 2.62 -6.34 -6.05
C THR A 390 1.80 -5.91 -4.85
N SER A 391 0.53 -5.59 -5.07
CA SER A 391 -0.45 -5.50 -3.97
C SER A 391 -0.96 -6.91 -3.66
N LEU A 392 -0.62 -7.41 -2.48
CA LEU A 392 -1.10 -8.68 -1.96
C LEU A 392 -2.46 -8.46 -1.30
N SER A 393 -3.50 -9.08 -1.85
CA SER A 393 -4.84 -9.06 -1.26
C SER A 393 -5.03 -10.19 -0.25
N LEU A 394 -5.85 -10.02 0.78
CA LEU A 394 -5.86 -10.90 1.96
C LEU A 394 -7.10 -11.82 2.10
N GLU A 395 -8.04 -11.86 1.13
CA GLU A 395 -9.26 -12.71 1.22
C GLU A 395 -9.43 -13.75 0.07
N PRO A 396 -9.97 -14.98 0.32
CA PRO A 396 -10.13 -15.70 1.59
C PRO A 396 -9.29 -17.01 1.69
N GLU A 397 -8.64 -17.10 2.85
CA GLU A 397 -8.34 -18.25 3.74
C GLU A 397 -7.62 -19.53 3.26
N ASP A 398 -7.59 -19.90 1.98
CA ASP A 398 -6.95 -21.16 1.54
C ASP A 398 -5.97 -21.01 0.35
N SER A 399 -5.74 -19.79 -0.12
CA SER A 399 -4.85 -19.57 -1.27
C SER A 399 -3.41 -19.28 -0.84
N THR A 400 -2.47 -20.10 -1.32
CA THR A 400 -1.02 -19.86 -1.22
C THR A 400 -0.53 -18.72 -2.11
N ASP A 401 -1.38 -18.19 -3.00
CA ASP A 401 -1.13 -17.00 -3.81
C ASP A 401 -2.45 -16.24 -3.99
N PRO A 402 -2.78 -15.28 -3.11
CA PRO A 402 -4.01 -14.51 -3.28
C PRO A 402 -4.00 -13.81 -4.63
N ALA A 403 -5.18 -13.46 -5.16
CA ALA A 403 -5.30 -12.73 -6.41
C ALA A 403 -4.62 -11.34 -6.29
N ALA A 404 -3.31 -11.29 -6.55
CA ALA A 404 -2.47 -10.14 -6.35
C ALA A 404 -2.45 -9.27 -7.61
N ILE A 405 -2.58 -7.95 -7.43
CA ILE A 405 -2.38 -7.00 -8.51
C ILE A 405 -0.87 -6.81 -8.64
N THR A 406 -0.30 -7.26 -9.75
CA THR A 406 1.13 -7.16 -10.02
C THR A 406 1.39 -6.15 -11.12
N TRP A 407 2.35 -5.27 -10.88
CA TRP A 407 2.90 -4.32 -11.83
C TRP A 407 4.41 -4.50 -11.94
N LYS A 408 4.93 -4.37 -13.15
CA LYS A 408 6.34 -4.60 -13.45
C LYS A 408 6.83 -3.55 -14.45
N SER A 409 8.00 -2.98 -14.20
CA SER A 409 8.67 -2.04 -15.11
C SER A 409 10.19 -2.17 -14.98
N SER A 410 10.92 -1.82 -16.04
CA SER A 410 12.36 -1.63 -15.93
C SER A 410 12.69 -0.37 -15.11
N LEU A 411 13.84 -0.38 -14.43
CA LEU A 411 14.36 0.80 -13.73
C LEU A 411 14.73 1.91 -14.74
N ARG A 412 15.09 1.54 -15.97
CA ARG A 412 15.30 2.48 -17.09
C ARG A 412 14.06 3.30 -17.41
N ALA A 413 12.88 2.68 -17.47
CA ALA A 413 11.64 3.43 -17.73
C ALA A 413 11.31 4.44 -16.61
N LEU A 414 11.77 4.17 -15.39
CA LEU A 414 11.61 5.04 -14.21
C LEU A 414 12.73 6.10 -14.08
N THR A 415 13.78 6.03 -14.90
CA THR A 415 14.92 6.95 -14.91
C THR A 415 15.04 7.77 -16.20
N ALA A 416 14.40 7.32 -17.29
CA ALA A 416 14.59 7.90 -18.62
C ALA A 416 14.18 9.38 -18.67
N ASN A 417 15.12 10.21 -19.16
CA ASN A 417 14.86 11.58 -19.57
C ASN A 417 14.82 11.64 -21.12
N ASN A 418 13.65 11.95 -21.67
CA ASN A 418 13.31 12.48 -23.01
C ASN A 418 14.02 12.05 -24.32
N GLU A 419 14.93 11.07 -24.40
CA GLU A 419 15.43 10.60 -25.72
C GLU A 419 15.36 9.08 -25.94
N VAL A 420 15.26 8.25 -24.88
CA VAL A 420 15.23 6.77 -25.01
C VAL A 420 13.83 6.17 -24.81
N ALA A 421 12.90 6.93 -24.22
CA ALA A 421 11.53 6.48 -23.97
C ALA A 421 10.77 6.12 -25.26
N ALA A 422 11.15 6.69 -26.41
CA ALA A 422 10.51 6.43 -27.70
C ALA A 422 10.86 5.06 -28.32
N GLN A 423 11.91 4.38 -27.86
CA GLN A 423 12.39 3.13 -28.48
C GLN A 423 12.13 1.87 -27.65
N HIS A 424 11.77 2.01 -26.36
CA HIS A 424 11.56 0.87 -25.46
C HIS A 424 10.20 0.83 -24.76
N THR A 425 9.21 1.60 -25.23
CA THR A 425 7.77 1.39 -24.93
C THR A 425 7.21 0.09 -25.51
N ALA A 426 7.99 -1.00 -25.51
CA ALA A 426 7.58 -2.29 -26.08
C ALA A 426 6.49 -3.02 -25.26
N THR A 427 5.94 -2.40 -24.21
CA THR A 427 4.74 -2.88 -23.50
C THR A 427 3.68 -1.79 -23.27
N LEU A 428 3.86 -0.57 -23.79
CA LEU A 428 2.78 0.41 -23.89
C LEU A 428 2.40 0.51 -25.37
N PRO A 429 1.17 0.12 -25.77
CA PRO A 429 0.81 0.14 -27.17
C PRO A 429 0.94 1.56 -27.72
N ALA A 430 1.83 1.74 -28.69
CA ALA A 430 2.19 3.02 -29.34
C ALA A 430 1.03 3.73 -30.08
N HIS A 431 -0.22 3.29 -29.93
CA HIS A 431 -1.35 3.71 -30.75
C HIS A 431 -2.60 4.22 -30.00
N SER A 432 -2.51 4.59 -28.71
CA SER A 432 -3.67 5.20 -28.01
C SER A 432 -3.42 6.50 -27.23
N ASP A 433 -2.20 7.04 -27.20
CA ASP A 433 -1.77 7.83 -26.04
C ASP A 433 -1.72 9.36 -26.22
N ALA A 434 -2.01 9.92 -27.39
CA ALA A 434 -2.00 11.39 -27.54
C ALA A 434 -3.22 12.10 -26.91
N HIS A 435 -4.33 11.39 -26.68
CA HIS A 435 -5.60 11.98 -26.23
C HIS A 435 -6.17 11.38 -24.94
N ALA A 436 -5.46 10.45 -24.28
CA ALA A 436 -5.93 9.90 -23.02
C ALA A 436 -5.82 10.95 -21.90
N PRO A 437 -6.91 11.20 -21.14
CA PRO A 437 -6.94 12.21 -20.10
C PRO A 437 -5.88 11.95 -19.04
N CYS A 438 -5.16 12.99 -18.63
CA CYS A 438 -4.05 12.89 -17.68
C CYS A 438 -4.51 12.77 -16.22
N PHE A 439 -5.67 13.33 -15.92
CA PHE A 439 -6.18 13.44 -14.55
C PHE A 439 -7.69 13.17 -14.50
N GLU A 440 -8.20 12.89 -13.31
CA GLU A 440 -9.61 12.55 -13.07
C GLU A 440 -10.57 13.69 -13.43
N ASP A 441 -10.06 14.92 -13.48
CA ASP A 441 -10.77 16.13 -13.91
C ASP A 441 -10.77 16.36 -15.43
N GLU A 442 -10.23 15.44 -16.20
CA GLU A 442 -10.38 15.37 -17.66
C GLU A 442 -11.33 14.23 -18.09
N LEU A 443 -11.75 13.37 -17.16
CA LEU A 443 -12.76 12.34 -17.42
C LEU A 443 -14.13 12.94 -17.80
N SER A 444 -14.88 12.21 -18.61
CA SER A 444 -16.24 12.60 -19.01
C SER A 444 -17.15 12.84 -17.79
N PHE A 445 -18.14 13.71 -17.95
CA PHE A 445 -19.06 14.06 -16.86
C PHE A 445 -19.72 12.84 -16.20
N LEU A 446 -20.09 11.83 -16.98
CA LEU A 446 -20.72 10.60 -16.49
C LEU A 446 -19.77 9.77 -15.60
N LEU A 447 -18.50 9.62 -16.02
CA LEU A 447 -17.48 8.93 -15.23
C LEU A 447 -17.14 9.70 -13.95
N ARG A 448 -16.95 11.02 -14.07
CA ARG A 448 -16.65 11.90 -12.93
C ARG A 448 -17.78 11.95 -11.89
N SER A 449 -19.02 11.89 -12.36
CA SER A 449 -20.22 12.03 -11.51
C SER A 449 -20.83 10.69 -11.15
N GLN A 450 -20.21 9.56 -11.49
CA GLN A 450 -20.82 8.24 -11.30
C GLN A 450 -21.24 8.00 -9.84
N MET A 451 -20.38 8.33 -8.89
CA MET A 451 -20.71 8.21 -7.46
C MET A 451 -21.78 9.22 -7.01
N HIS A 452 -21.83 10.41 -7.63
CA HIS A 452 -22.89 11.38 -7.35
C HIS A 452 -24.24 10.87 -7.87
N ILE A 453 -24.27 10.36 -9.11
CA ILE A 453 -25.46 9.77 -9.72
C ILE A 453 -25.97 8.62 -8.86
N ILE A 454 -25.06 7.76 -8.38
CA ILE A 454 -25.39 6.65 -7.46
C ILE A 454 -25.94 7.19 -6.14
N PHE A 455 -25.27 8.17 -5.52
CA PHE A 455 -25.73 8.79 -4.27
C PHE A 455 -27.12 9.41 -4.41
N PHE A 456 -27.34 10.24 -5.45
CA PHE A 456 -28.64 10.84 -5.73
C PHE A 456 -29.71 9.81 -6.05
N PHE A 457 -29.37 8.75 -6.79
CA PHE A 457 -30.29 7.64 -7.03
C PHE A 457 -30.72 6.98 -5.71
N TYR A 458 -29.78 6.73 -4.78
CA TYR A 458 -30.10 6.18 -3.46
C TYR A 458 -30.95 7.13 -2.62
N VAL A 459 -30.61 8.41 -2.57
CA VAL A 459 -31.41 9.43 -1.86
C VAL A 459 -32.83 9.48 -2.43
N CYS A 460 -32.98 9.49 -3.76
CA CYS A 460 -34.28 9.46 -4.42
C CYS A 460 -35.05 8.17 -4.10
N ALA A 461 -34.40 7.00 -4.15
CA ALA A 461 -35.03 5.72 -3.80
C ALA A 461 -35.50 5.68 -2.34
N LEU A 462 -34.71 6.24 -1.42
CA LEU A 462 -35.05 6.36 0.00
C LEU A 462 -36.22 7.31 0.24
N LEU A 463 -36.26 8.45 -0.46
CA LEU A 463 -37.35 9.42 -0.33
C LEU A 463 -38.65 8.94 -0.99
N LEU A 464 -38.55 8.18 -2.09
CA LEU A 464 -39.70 7.64 -2.82
C LEU A 464 -40.27 6.37 -2.17
N SER A 465 -39.47 5.59 -1.45
CA SER A 465 -39.89 4.33 -0.84
C SER A 465 -41.09 4.48 0.12
N PRO A 466 -41.15 5.47 1.04
CA PRO A 466 -42.33 5.71 1.89
C PRO A 466 -43.57 6.07 1.08
N VAL A 467 -43.42 6.87 0.03
CA VAL A 467 -44.53 7.33 -0.83
C VAL A 467 -45.12 6.16 -1.62
N VAL A 468 -44.26 5.34 -2.23
CA VAL A 468 -44.67 4.14 -2.98
C VAL A 468 -45.30 3.11 -2.04
N THR A 469 -44.75 2.92 -0.85
CA THR A 469 -45.31 2.04 0.18
C THR A 469 -46.69 2.52 0.63
N ALA A 470 -46.83 3.80 0.96
CA ALA A 470 -48.11 4.40 1.36
C ALA A 470 -49.17 4.32 0.26
N TRP A 471 -48.79 4.59 -0.99
CA TRP A 471 -49.67 4.44 -2.16
C TRP A 471 -50.11 2.99 -2.36
N SER A 472 -49.18 2.03 -2.22
CA SER A 472 -49.46 0.60 -2.36
C SER A 472 -50.41 0.11 -1.27
N ILE A 473 -50.20 0.53 -0.02
CA ILE A 473 -51.11 0.26 1.11
C ILE A 473 -52.50 0.84 0.81
N ARG A 474 -52.60 2.10 0.40
CA ARG A 474 -53.87 2.76 0.05
C ARG A 474 -54.60 2.03 -1.08
N ARG A 475 -53.88 1.62 -2.13
CA ARG A 475 -54.42 0.87 -3.27
C ARG A 475 -54.88 -0.53 -2.89
N TRP A 476 -54.19 -1.18 -1.96
CA TRP A 476 -54.60 -2.47 -1.43
C TRP A 476 -55.89 -2.37 -0.62
N TRP A 477 -56.01 -1.36 0.26
CA TRP A 477 -57.23 -1.08 1.02
C TRP A 477 -58.41 -0.71 0.10
N SER A 478 -58.20 0.09 -0.95
CA SER A 478 -59.27 0.43 -1.90
C SER A 478 -59.76 -0.79 -2.69
N ARG A 479 -58.86 -1.70 -3.11
CA ARG A 479 -59.23 -2.97 -3.76
C ARG A 479 -59.96 -3.93 -2.83
N ARG A 480 -59.57 -4.03 -1.55
CA ARG A 480 -60.32 -4.82 -0.54
C ARG A 480 -61.69 -4.21 -0.25
N GLY A 481 -61.79 -2.89 -0.17
CA GLY A 481 -63.06 -2.18 -0.02
C GLY A 481 -64.01 -2.39 -1.21
N ALA A 482 -63.46 -2.40 -2.44
CA ALA A 482 -64.23 -2.69 -3.65
C ALA A 482 -64.71 -4.15 -3.69
N ARG A 483 -63.85 -5.13 -3.36
CA ARG A 483 -64.24 -6.56 -3.27
C ARG A 483 -65.32 -6.82 -2.20
N ARG A 484 -65.28 -6.11 -1.07
CA ARG A 484 -66.35 -6.19 -0.03
C ARG A 484 -67.68 -5.57 -0.48
N ARG A 485 -67.66 -4.61 -1.42
CA ARG A 485 -68.88 -4.01 -1.98
C ARG A 485 -69.50 -4.86 -3.11
N THR A 486 -68.68 -5.59 -3.87
CA THR A 486 -69.18 -6.49 -4.93
C THR A 486 -69.67 -7.84 -4.40
N GLY A 487 -69.11 -8.35 -3.28
CA GLY A 487 -69.60 -9.58 -2.63
C GLY A 487 -70.85 -9.43 -1.75
N LYS A 488 -71.56 -8.29 -1.84
CA LYS A 488 -72.84 -8.02 -1.15
C LYS A 488 -74.01 -7.85 -2.12
N ARG A 489 -73.80 -8.17 -3.40
CA ARG A 489 -74.85 -8.29 -4.42
C ARG A 489 -74.76 -9.69 -5.03
N GLU A 490 -75.13 -10.69 -4.24
CA GLU A 490 -75.68 -11.98 -4.67
C GLU A 490 -76.67 -12.42 -3.59
#